data_AF-A0A354YEN4-F1
#
_entry.id   AF-A0A354YEN4-F1
#
_cell.length_a   1.000
_cell.length_b   1.000
_cell.length_c   1.000
_cell.angle_alpha   90.00
_cell.angle_beta   90.00
_cell.angle_gamma   90.00
#
_symmetry.space_group_name_H-M   'P 1'
#
loop_
_entity.id
_entity.type
_entity.pdbx_description
1 polymer ?
#
loop_
_entity_poly.entity_id
_entity_poly.type
_entity_poly.pdbx_seq_one_letter_code
_entity_poly.pdbx_strand_id
1 'polypeptide(L)'
;MKEFNSLSDDQLKRQADAGNLAAMVAYGERRAAAGDAKTGIQYVHDSIRRGSIYGYYGMSEIHQNTAGLKNIVDSAAYLRVAYLLGDAKAWVEMQRRFPDLSKVEQVTIDERAMSLYRSFAEGAQPRPRP
;
A
#
# COMPACT_ATOMS: atom_id res chain seq x y z
N MET A 1 -9.66 9.72 0.51
CA MET A 1 -8.79 9.94 1.68
C MET A 1 -8.99 11.28 2.39
N LYS A 2 -9.30 12.41 1.70
CA LYS A 2 -9.49 13.72 2.35
C LYS A 2 -10.47 13.72 3.55
N GLU A 3 -11.51 12.89 3.52
CA GLU A 3 -12.48 12.76 4.62
C GLU A 3 -11.91 12.11 5.90
N PHE A 4 -10.85 11.31 5.80
CA PHE A 4 -10.23 10.65 6.95
C PHE A 4 -9.18 11.52 7.65
N ASN A 5 -8.74 12.61 7.00
CA ASN A 5 -7.75 13.54 7.55
C ASN A 5 -8.30 14.35 8.73
N SER A 6 -9.62 14.51 8.84
CA SER A 6 -10.28 15.21 9.94
C SER A 6 -10.72 14.30 11.09
N LEU A 7 -10.59 12.98 10.96
CA LEU A 7 -10.95 12.04 12.03
C LEU A 7 -9.82 11.90 13.06
N SER A 8 -10.20 11.79 14.33
CA SER A 8 -9.26 11.38 15.38
C SER A 8 -8.79 9.94 15.17
N ASP A 9 -7.65 9.57 15.78
CA ASP A 9 -7.10 8.22 15.70
C ASP A 9 -8.11 7.17 16.17
N ASP A 10 -8.87 7.45 17.24
CA ASP A 10 -9.89 6.54 17.77
C ASP A 10 -11.09 6.38 16.84
N GLN A 11 -11.51 7.45 16.17
CA GLN A 11 -12.58 7.38 15.17
C GLN A 11 -12.12 6.58 13.95
N LEU A 12 -10.91 6.86 13.48
CA LEU A 12 -10.33 6.21 12.32
C LEU A 12 -10.08 4.71 12.59
N LYS A 13 -9.56 4.38 13.79
CA LYS A 13 -9.38 3.01 14.25
C LYS A 13 -10.72 2.27 14.30
N ARG A 14 -11.76 2.85 14.91
CA ARG A 14 -13.08 2.20 14.98
C ARG A 14 -13.63 1.86 13.60
N GLN A 15 -13.47 2.75 12.61
CA GLN A 15 -13.90 2.47 11.25
C GLN A 15 -13.02 1.40 10.56
N ALA A 16 -11.71 1.44 10.79
CA ALA A 16 -10.79 0.42 10.29
C ALA A 16 -11.13 -0.97 10.86
N ASP A 17 -11.37 -1.06 12.18
CA ASP A 17 -11.77 -2.28 12.89
C ASP A 17 -13.15 -2.78 12.42
N ALA A 18 -14.08 -1.88 12.10
CA ALA A 18 -15.35 -2.21 11.47
C ALA A 18 -15.21 -2.67 10.01
N GLY A 19 -13.99 -2.69 9.49
CA GLY A 19 -13.67 -3.24 8.18
C GLY A 19 -13.77 -2.25 7.03
N ASN A 20 -13.86 -0.94 7.29
CA ASN A 20 -13.78 0.07 6.23
C ASN A 20 -12.36 0.10 5.63
N LEU A 21 -12.24 -0.32 4.37
CA LEU A 21 -10.94 -0.48 3.71
C LEU A 21 -10.14 0.82 3.61
N ALA A 22 -10.79 1.95 3.34
CA ALA A 22 -10.12 3.22 3.25
C ALA A 22 -9.66 3.72 4.62
N ALA A 23 -10.44 3.46 5.67
CA ALA A 23 -10.05 3.75 7.05
C ALA A 23 -8.87 2.86 7.49
N MET A 24 -8.81 1.59 7.08
CA MET A 24 -7.65 0.73 7.34
C MET A 24 -6.37 1.30 6.74
N VAL A 25 -6.42 1.76 5.48
CA VAL A 25 -5.27 2.38 4.82
C VAL A 25 -4.83 3.65 5.56
N ALA A 26 -5.75 4.59 5.77
CA ALA A 26 -5.45 5.86 6.41
C ALA A 26 -4.98 5.69 7.87
N TYR A 27 -5.58 4.76 8.62
CA TYR A 27 -5.13 4.43 9.98
C TYR A 27 -3.72 3.84 9.94
N GLY A 28 -3.48 2.89 9.04
CA GLY A 28 -2.19 2.21 8.93
C GLY A 28 -1.05 3.17 8.56
N GLU A 29 -1.25 4.05 7.59
CA GLU A 29 -0.32 5.13 7.26
C GLU A 29 -0.01 6.01 8.48
N ARG A 30 -1.03 6.41 9.24
CA ARG A 30 -0.86 7.25 10.42
C ARG A 30 -0.09 6.54 11.53
N ARG A 31 -0.34 5.25 11.75
CA ARG A 31 0.42 4.43 12.72
C ARG A 31 1.88 4.32 12.32
N ALA A 32 2.16 4.07 11.05
CA ALA A 32 3.53 3.99 10.55
C ALA A 32 4.27 5.32 10.67
N ALA A 33 3.60 6.45 10.37
CA ALA A 33 4.17 7.79 10.56
C ALA A 33 4.44 8.11 12.04
N ALA A 34 3.62 7.59 12.96
CA ALA A 34 3.80 7.73 14.40
C ALA A 34 4.87 6.78 15.01
N GLY A 35 5.60 6.03 14.18
CA GLY A 35 6.65 5.10 14.62
C GLY A 35 6.19 3.66 14.90
N ASP A 36 4.89 3.39 14.79
CA ASP A 36 4.30 2.06 14.94
C ASP A 36 4.09 1.40 13.56
N ALA A 37 5.21 1.23 12.84
CA ALA A 37 5.21 0.74 11.47
C ALA A 37 4.68 -0.69 11.35
N LYS A 38 4.89 -1.53 12.37
CA LYS A 38 4.37 -2.91 12.39
C LYS A 38 2.84 -2.91 12.32
N THR A 39 2.18 -2.16 13.20
CA THR A 39 0.72 -2.04 13.18
C THR A 39 0.27 -1.36 11.89
N GLY A 40 0.98 -0.33 11.45
CA GLY A 40 0.69 0.37 10.20
C GLY A 40 0.62 -0.56 9.00
N ILE A 41 1.69 -1.31 8.76
CA ILE A 41 1.78 -2.30 7.69
C ILE A 41 0.68 -3.35 7.81
N GLN A 42 0.37 -3.82 9.02
CA GLN A 42 -0.66 -4.84 9.20
C GLN A 42 -2.04 -4.38 8.69
N TYR A 43 -2.50 -3.18 9.09
CA TYR A 43 -3.79 -2.65 8.61
C TYR A 43 -3.80 -2.43 7.10
N VAL A 44 -2.74 -1.87 6.54
CA VAL A 44 -2.66 -1.63 5.09
C VAL A 44 -2.65 -2.96 4.33
N HIS A 45 -1.84 -3.93 4.77
CA HIS A 45 -1.76 -5.26 4.19
C HIS A 45 -3.10 -6.00 4.25
N ASP A 46 -3.80 -5.95 5.38
CA ASP A 46 -5.11 -6.58 5.52
C ASP A 46 -6.17 -5.90 4.63
N SER A 47 -6.04 -4.59 4.37
CA SER A 47 -6.87 -3.91 3.38
C SER A 47 -6.64 -4.46 1.97
N ILE A 48 -5.38 -4.75 1.59
CA ILE A 48 -5.03 -5.35 0.29
C ILE A 48 -5.62 -6.75 0.18
N ARG A 49 -5.45 -7.58 1.21
CA ARG A 49 -6.03 -8.95 1.26
C ARG A 49 -7.55 -8.95 1.09
N ARG A 50 -8.22 -7.86 1.49
CA ARG A 50 -9.67 -7.67 1.37
C ARG A 50 -10.08 -6.91 0.09
N GLY A 51 -9.16 -6.70 -0.85
CA GLY A 51 -9.42 -6.14 -2.18
C GLY A 51 -9.24 -4.62 -2.29
N SER A 52 -8.59 -3.96 -1.33
CA SER A 52 -8.33 -2.52 -1.41
C SER A 52 -7.18 -2.21 -2.36
N ILE A 53 -7.47 -1.64 -3.53
CA ILE A 53 -6.43 -1.12 -4.43
C ILE A 53 -5.64 0.04 -3.79
N TYR A 54 -6.28 0.82 -2.93
CA TYR A 54 -5.63 1.91 -2.18
C TYR A 54 -4.67 1.40 -1.10
N GLY A 55 -4.74 0.12 -0.72
CA GLY A 55 -3.73 -0.47 0.16
C GLY A 55 -2.33 -0.46 -0.46
N TYR A 56 -2.22 -0.60 -1.78
CA TYR A 56 -0.94 -0.47 -2.48
C TYR A 56 -0.38 0.96 -2.39
N TYR A 57 -1.23 1.98 -2.45
CA TYR A 57 -0.81 3.36 -2.20
C TYR A 57 -0.33 3.56 -0.77
N GLY A 58 -1.01 2.98 0.22
CA GLY A 58 -0.57 3.06 1.61
C GLY A 58 0.77 2.38 1.86
N MET A 59 1.02 1.21 1.24
CA MET A 59 2.33 0.57 1.33
C MET A 59 3.40 1.41 0.64
N SER A 60 3.07 2.05 -0.48
CA SER A 60 3.96 2.99 -1.16
C SER A 60 4.34 4.17 -0.25
N GLU A 61 3.37 4.79 0.42
CA GLU A 61 3.58 5.88 1.38
C GLU A 61 4.47 5.46 2.56
N ILE A 62 4.20 4.29 3.16
CA ILE A 62 4.99 3.77 4.27
C ILE A 62 6.45 3.57 3.85
N HIS A 63 6.70 2.93 2.71
CA HIS A 63 8.04 2.71 2.18
C HIS A 63 8.69 3.99 1.62
N GLN A 64 7.96 5.07 1.43
CA GLN A 64 8.54 6.35 1.05
C GLN A 64 8.95 7.19 2.28
N ASN A 65 8.12 7.16 3.31
CA ASN A 65 8.16 8.18 4.37
C ASN A 65 8.61 7.65 5.74
N THR A 66 8.46 6.35 6.03
CA THR A 66 8.79 5.79 7.36
C THR A 66 10.28 5.47 7.50
N ALA A 67 10.93 6.08 8.49
CA ALA A 67 12.35 5.82 8.79
C ALA A 67 12.60 4.33 9.08
N GLY A 68 13.70 3.79 8.57
CA GLY A 68 14.03 2.36 8.65
C GLY A 68 13.32 1.46 7.64
N LEU A 69 12.27 1.96 6.96
CA LEU A 69 11.56 1.26 5.89
C LEU A 69 11.69 1.93 4.52
N LYS A 70 12.33 3.10 4.47
CA LYS A 70 12.49 3.89 3.25
C LYS A 70 13.18 3.08 2.16
N ASN A 71 12.46 2.81 1.08
CA ASN A 71 12.95 2.13 -0.10
C ASN A 71 12.15 2.59 -1.32
N ILE A 72 12.83 3.29 -2.25
CA ILE A 72 12.21 3.82 -3.47
C ILE A 72 11.70 2.69 -4.37
N VAL A 73 12.44 1.59 -4.47
CA VAL A 73 12.06 0.44 -5.31
C VAL A 73 10.78 -0.20 -4.75
N ASP A 74 10.73 -0.48 -3.45
CA ASP A 74 9.49 -1.02 -2.84
C ASP A 74 8.34 -0.02 -2.99
N SER A 75 8.57 1.25 -2.69
CA SER A 75 7.53 2.29 -2.76
C SER A 75 6.94 2.40 -4.17
N ALA A 76 7.77 2.45 -5.21
CA ALA A 76 7.33 2.49 -6.60
C ALA A 76 6.71 1.16 -7.05
N ALA A 77 7.22 0.02 -6.57
CA ALA A 77 6.69 -1.30 -6.91
C ALA A 77 5.25 -1.49 -6.43
N TYR A 78 4.89 -1.00 -5.24
CA TYR A 78 3.48 -1.05 -4.81
C TYR A 78 2.56 -0.24 -5.72
N LEU A 79 2.95 0.97 -6.16
CA LEU A 79 2.18 1.72 -7.16
C LEU A 79 2.12 0.99 -8.50
N ARG A 80 3.21 0.34 -8.90
CA ARG A 80 3.25 -0.46 -10.11
C ARG A 80 2.30 -1.65 -10.06
N VAL A 81 2.13 -2.31 -8.91
CA VAL A 81 1.10 -3.34 -8.73
C VAL A 81 -0.31 -2.75 -8.90
N ALA A 82 -0.61 -1.60 -8.30
CA ALA A 82 -1.91 -0.95 -8.49
C ALA A 82 -2.20 -0.63 -9.96
N TYR A 83 -1.18 -0.17 -10.70
CA TYR A 83 -1.28 0.04 -12.15
C TYR A 83 -1.59 -1.26 -12.91
N LEU A 84 -0.85 -2.34 -12.62
CA LEU A 84 -1.08 -3.65 -13.25
C LEU A 84 -2.46 -4.24 -12.93
N LEU A 85 -3.04 -3.87 -11.78
CA LEU A 85 -4.41 -4.20 -11.39
C LEU A 85 -5.48 -3.31 -12.05
N GLY A 86 -5.08 -2.37 -12.90
CA GLY A 86 -5.98 -1.53 -13.70
C GLY A 86 -6.18 -0.09 -13.20
N ASP A 87 -5.51 0.33 -12.13
CA ASP A 87 -5.55 1.74 -11.71
C ASP A 87 -4.54 2.59 -12.49
N ALA A 88 -4.99 3.14 -13.62
CA ALA A 88 -4.18 4.00 -14.46
C ALA A 88 -3.60 5.22 -13.72
N LYS A 89 -4.24 5.69 -12.63
CA LYS A 89 -3.74 6.84 -11.85
C LYS A 89 -2.46 6.51 -11.09
N ALA A 90 -2.20 5.23 -10.82
CA ALA A 90 -0.99 4.80 -10.12
C ALA A 90 0.27 5.06 -10.96
N TRP A 91 0.15 4.99 -12.29
CA TRP A 91 1.25 5.37 -13.19
C TRP A 91 1.55 6.87 -13.12
N VAL A 92 0.51 7.72 -13.16
CA VAL A 92 0.67 9.18 -13.02
C VAL A 92 1.32 9.52 -11.68
N GLU A 93 0.89 8.85 -10.61
CA GLU A 93 1.43 9.06 -9.28
C GLU A 93 2.89 8.59 -9.16
N MET A 94 3.24 7.47 -9.79
CA MET A 94 4.61 6.97 -9.85
C MET A 94 5.52 7.96 -10.59
N GLN A 95 5.10 8.48 -11.75
CA GLN A 95 5.86 9.51 -12.48
C GLN A 95 6.01 10.81 -11.67
N ARG A 96 4.97 11.21 -10.94
CA ARG A 96 5.00 12.41 -10.08
C ARG A 96 5.99 12.27 -8.93
N ARG A 97 6.08 11.08 -8.32
CA ARG A 97 6.92 10.82 -7.13
C ARG A 97 8.35 10.45 -7.49
N PHE A 98 8.54 9.79 -8.64
CA PHE A 98 9.80 9.23 -9.08
C PHE A 98 10.10 9.63 -10.54
N PRO A 99 10.25 10.94 -10.84
CA PRO A 99 10.39 11.43 -12.22
C PRO A 99 11.69 10.97 -12.90
N ASP A 100 12.74 10.72 -12.12
CA ASP A 100 14.11 10.51 -12.63
C ASP A 100 14.56 9.04 -12.60
N LEU A 101 13.62 8.09 -12.60
CA LEU A 101 13.95 6.66 -12.61
C LEU A 101 14.69 6.27 -13.89
N SER A 102 15.91 5.76 -13.75
CA SER A 102 16.67 5.15 -14.83
C SER A 102 15.96 3.92 -15.39
N LYS A 103 16.34 3.48 -16.60
CA LYS A 103 15.83 2.24 -17.20
C LYS A 103 16.10 1.01 -16.32
N VAL A 104 17.24 0.98 -15.64
CA VAL A 104 17.60 -0.13 -14.74
C VAL A 104 16.67 -0.15 -13.53
N GLU A 105 16.42 1.00 -12.91
CA GLU A 105 15.48 1.09 -11.78
C GLU A 105 14.05 0.72 -12.18
N GLN A 106 13.61 1.11 -13.38
CA GLN A 106 12.29 0.72 -13.90
C GLN A 106 12.15 -0.80 -14.01
N VAL A 107 13.17 -1.49 -14.54
CA VAL A 107 13.18 -2.97 -14.60
C VAL A 107 13.13 -3.60 -13.21
N THR A 108 13.96 -3.11 -12.28
CA THR A 108 13.96 -3.61 -10.90
C THR A 108 12.61 -3.39 -10.21
N ILE A 109 11.95 -2.26 -10.47
CA ILE A 109 10.60 -1.97 -9.97
C ILE A 109 9.57 -2.93 -10.56
N ASP A 110 9.64 -3.22 -11.86
CA ASP A 110 8.75 -4.18 -12.53
C ASP A 110 8.90 -5.61 -11.97
N GLU A 111 10.15 -6.06 -11.78
CA GLU A 111 10.45 -7.37 -11.16
C GLU A 111 9.91 -7.44 -9.73
N ARG A 112 10.16 -6.38 -8.95
CA ARG A 112 9.68 -6.29 -7.56
C ARG A 112 8.16 -6.25 -7.50
N ALA A 113 7.52 -5.50 -8.37
CA ALA A 113 6.06 -5.43 -8.46
C ALA A 113 5.45 -6.80 -8.79
N MET A 114 6.06 -7.56 -9.71
CA MET A 114 5.58 -8.91 -9.99
C MET A 114 5.76 -9.87 -8.83
N SER A 115 6.86 -9.77 -8.07
CA SER A 115 7.05 -10.55 -6.84
C SER A 115 5.96 -10.22 -5.80
N LEU A 116 5.65 -8.94 -5.61
CA LEU A 116 4.58 -8.50 -4.71
C LEU A 116 3.20 -8.95 -5.19
N TYR A 117 2.90 -8.80 -6.48
CA TYR A 117 1.62 -9.26 -7.04
C TYR A 117 1.40 -10.75 -6.79
N ARG A 118 2.42 -11.59 -7.01
CA ARG A 118 2.34 -13.03 -6.76
C ARG A 118 2.11 -13.35 -5.28
N SER A 119 2.82 -12.69 -4.36
CA SER A 119 2.64 -12.96 -2.92
C SER A 119 1.21 -12.63 -2.45
N PHE A 120 0.62 -11.54 -2.94
CA PHE A 120 -0.77 -11.20 -2.65
C PHE A 120 -1.78 -12.13 -3.33
N ALA A 121 -1.52 -12.56 -4.57
CA ALA A 121 -2.38 -13.48 -5.31
C ALA A 121 -2.37 -14.91 -4.72
N GLU A 122 -1.20 -15.43 -4.36
CA GLU A 122 -1.04 -16.74 -3.70
C GLU A 122 -1.72 -16.74 -2.32
N GLY A 123 -1.60 -15.64 -1.58
CA GLY A 123 -2.29 -15.46 -0.30
C GLY A 123 -3.82 -15.35 -0.40
N ALA A 124 -4.36 -15.17 -1.61
CA ALA A 124 -5.79 -15.05 -1.91
C ALA A 124 -6.42 -16.36 -2.41
N GLN A 125 -5.67 -17.46 -2.57
CA GLN A 125 -6.25 -18.73 -2.98
C GLN A 125 -7.31 -19.19 -1.97
N PRO A 126 -8.55 -19.52 -2.41
CA PRO A 126 -9.57 -20.06 -1.53
C PRO A 126 -9.06 -21.37 -0.93
N ARG A 127 -9.15 -21.53 0.40
CA ARG A 127 -8.94 -22.85 1.00
C ARG A 127 -10.00 -23.80 0.42
N PRO A 128 -9.65 -25.03 0.01
CA PRO A 128 -10.65 -26.04 -0.37
C PRO A 128 -11.65 -26.16 0.78
N ARG A 129 -12.95 -26.12 0.47
CA ARG A 129 -13.96 -26.44 1.49
C ARG A 129 -13.86 -27.94 1.82
N PRO A 130 -13.97 -28.35 3.09
CA PRO A 130 -14.01 -29.75 3.50
C PRO A 130 -15.12 -30.53 2.80
#